data_AF-A0A7S3KMP2-F1
#
_entry.id   AF-A0A7S3KMP2-F1
#
_cell.length_a   1.000
_cell.length_b   1.000
_cell.length_c   1.000
_cell.angle_alpha   90.00
_cell.angle_beta   90.00
_cell.angle_gamma   90.00
#
_symmetry.space_group_name_H-M   'P 1'
#
loop_
_entity.id
_entity.type
_entity.pdbx_description
1 polymer ?
#
loop_
_entity_poly.entity_id
_entity_poly.type
_entity_poly.pdbx_seq_one_letter_code
_entity_poly.pdbx_strand_id
1 'polypeptide(L)'
;MGPVEKYYKYGRFPYKMVAHFLLALALVAQIFLVVNFNSSYSIAVKRKLLTLFFDGEMEQEGYLTFRERYFFSVADVREQVNFMIDNFFEIPESDSIEEYQLSEELDDDGIKRIAHVTMSPFFIRKEDRIPWAFLEMNLTNDERGAFHIEEDGTPRLPDDQLRDFFAAMSHFTLTLLVRHNIPTTKFTTYDCYRWIVRADFRMINNGHYAQFNRMDRQFCQNVPEGYIQTNFLTRYLWVLIITC
;
A
#
# COMPACT_ATOMS: atom_id res chain seq x y z
N MET A 1 -33.62 -41.26 -14.64
CA MET A 1 -33.50 -40.70 -15.99
C MET A 1 -33.00 -39.27 -15.92
N GLY A 2 -31.85 -39.01 -16.53
CA GLY A 2 -31.26 -37.68 -16.64
C GLY A 2 -32.09 -36.72 -17.51
N PRO A 3 -31.79 -35.41 -17.51
CA PRO A 3 -32.52 -34.41 -18.32
C PRO A 3 -32.48 -34.71 -19.82
N VAL A 4 -31.32 -35.16 -20.31
CA VAL A 4 -31.10 -35.54 -21.71
C VAL A 4 -31.91 -36.79 -22.08
N GLU A 5 -31.92 -37.80 -21.21
CA GLU A 5 -32.73 -39.01 -21.41
C GLU A 5 -34.24 -38.70 -21.42
N LYS A 6 -34.68 -37.75 -20.60
CA LYS A 6 -36.08 -37.27 -20.60
C LYS A 6 -36.43 -36.55 -21.90
N TYR A 7 -35.50 -35.79 -22.48
CA TYR A 7 -35.72 -35.18 -23.79
C TYR A 7 -35.91 -36.24 -24.88
N TYR A 8 -35.03 -37.24 -24.95
CA TYR A 8 -35.15 -38.32 -25.93
C TYR A 8 -36.42 -39.16 -25.76
N LYS A 9 -36.83 -39.43 -24.52
CA LYS A 9 -38.01 -40.28 -24.25
C LYS A 9 -39.34 -39.55 -24.38
N TYR A 10 -39.40 -38.27 -23.99
CA TYR A 10 -40.67 -37.54 -23.85
C TYR A 10 -40.77 -36.28 -24.73
N GLY A 11 -39.75 -35.97 -25.54
CA GLY A 11 -39.70 -34.77 -26.39
C GLY A 11 -39.62 -33.45 -25.61
N ARG A 12 -39.40 -33.50 -24.28
CA ARG A 12 -39.37 -32.31 -23.42
C ARG A 12 -37.98 -31.70 -23.36
N PHE A 13 -37.80 -30.53 -23.96
CA PHE A 13 -36.52 -29.85 -24.01
C PHE A 13 -35.99 -29.48 -22.61
N PRO A 14 -34.70 -29.69 -22.30
CA PRO A 14 -34.15 -29.54 -20.95
C PRO A 14 -33.80 -28.08 -20.60
N TYR A 15 -34.78 -27.17 -20.66
CA TYR A 15 -34.60 -25.73 -20.42
C TYR A 15 -33.85 -25.42 -19.13
N LYS A 16 -34.12 -26.17 -18.04
CA LYS A 16 -33.42 -25.98 -16.75
C LYS A 16 -31.91 -26.16 -16.88
N MET A 17 -31.45 -27.14 -17.65
CA MET A 17 -30.01 -27.40 -17.83
C MET A 17 -29.34 -26.26 -18.61
N VAL A 18 -29.99 -25.79 -19.67
CA VAL A 18 -29.51 -24.66 -20.47
C VAL A 18 -29.42 -23.40 -19.62
N ALA A 19 -30.45 -23.11 -18.82
CA ALA A 19 -30.45 -21.96 -17.91
C ALA A 19 -29.30 -22.01 -16.90
N HIS A 20 -29.02 -23.17 -16.29
CA HIS A 20 -27.90 -23.30 -15.34
C HIS A 20 -26.55 -23.14 -16.04
N PHE A 21 -26.40 -23.61 -17.29
CA PHE A 21 -25.17 -23.43 -18.06
C PHE A 21 -24.93 -21.96 -18.42
N LEU A 22 -25.97 -21.26 -18.88
CA LEU A 22 -25.89 -19.82 -19.15
C LEU A 22 -25.56 -19.03 -17.88
N LEU A 23 -26.17 -19.37 -16.75
CA LEU A 23 -25.89 -18.75 -15.46
C LEU A 23 -24.43 -18.98 -15.01
N ALA A 24 -23.90 -20.19 -15.21
CA ALA A 24 -22.49 -20.47 -14.92
C ALA A 24 -21.53 -19.64 -15.81
N LEU A 25 -21.82 -19.52 -17.11
CA LEU A 25 -21.03 -18.69 -18.02
C LEU A 25 -21.08 -17.21 -17.63
N ALA A 26 -22.26 -16.69 -17.29
CA ALA A 26 -22.43 -15.31 -16.84
C ALA A 26 -21.65 -15.05 -15.54
N LEU A 27 -21.67 -15.98 -14.59
CA LEU A 27 -20.89 -15.88 -13.36
C LEU A 27 -19.39 -15.83 -13.63
N VAL A 28 -18.88 -16.68 -14.52
CA VAL A 28 -17.46 -16.68 -14.90
C VAL A 28 -17.07 -15.35 -15.56
N ALA A 29 -17.89 -14.86 -16.50
CA ALA A 29 -17.68 -13.58 -17.15
C ALA A 29 -17.71 -12.42 -16.14
N GLN A 30 -18.63 -12.45 -15.17
CA GLN A 30 -18.74 -11.45 -14.11
C GLN A 30 -17.48 -11.44 -13.24
N ILE A 31 -17.05 -12.59 -12.73
CA ILE A 31 -15.82 -12.71 -11.92
C ILE A 31 -14.64 -12.17 -12.72
N PHE A 32 -14.51 -12.57 -14.00
CA PHE A 32 -13.43 -12.12 -14.85
C PHE A 32 -13.41 -10.60 -15.01
N LEU A 33 -14.55 -9.96 -15.29
CA LEU A 33 -14.65 -8.51 -15.42
C LEU A 33 -14.30 -7.79 -14.12
N VAL A 34 -14.90 -8.21 -12.99
CA VAL A 34 -14.67 -7.59 -11.67
C VAL A 34 -13.21 -7.69 -11.28
N VAL A 35 -12.62 -8.88 -11.41
CA VAL A 35 -11.23 -9.13 -11.02
C VAL A 35 -10.28 -8.38 -11.94
N ASN A 36 -10.51 -8.38 -13.25
CA ASN A 36 -9.60 -7.74 -14.21
C ASN A 36 -9.57 -6.21 -14.05
N PHE A 37 -10.73 -5.56 -13.91
CA PHE A 37 -10.79 -4.11 -13.71
C PHE A 37 -10.17 -3.69 -12.38
N ASN A 38 -10.53 -4.36 -11.28
CA ASN A 38 -9.96 -4.05 -9.98
C ASN A 38 -8.45 -4.33 -9.95
N SER A 39 -7.99 -5.45 -10.51
CA SER A 39 -6.57 -5.82 -10.52
C SER A 39 -5.74 -4.83 -11.33
N SER A 40 -6.15 -4.53 -12.57
CA SER A 40 -5.42 -3.62 -13.47
C SER A 40 -5.27 -2.23 -12.86
N TYR A 41 -6.36 -1.69 -12.30
CA TYR A 41 -6.32 -0.40 -11.62
C TYR A 41 -5.39 -0.42 -10.39
N SER A 42 -5.51 -1.46 -9.56
CA SER A 42 -4.67 -1.60 -8.36
C SER A 42 -3.18 -1.71 -8.70
N ILE A 43 -2.86 -2.43 -9.77
CA ILE A 43 -1.48 -2.59 -10.25
C ILE A 43 -0.94 -1.24 -10.77
N ALA A 44 -1.74 -0.48 -11.51
CA ALA A 44 -1.34 0.83 -12.02
C ALA A 44 -1.04 1.81 -10.89
N VAL A 45 -1.93 1.93 -9.90
CA VAL A 45 -1.72 2.78 -8.72
C VAL A 45 -0.51 2.32 -7.92
N LYS A 46 -0.39 1.02 -7.67
CA LYS A 46 0.78 0.45 -6.98
C LYS A 46 2.07 0.83 -7.70
N ARG A 47 2.15 0.67 -9.03
CA ARG A 47 3.33 1.06 -9.81
C ARG A 47 3.66 2.55 -9.66
N LYS A 48 2.65 3.43 -9.77
CA LYS A 48 2.84 4.87 -9.60
C LYS A 48 3.38 5.24 -8.21
N LEU A 49 2.81 4.67 -7.15
CA LEU A 49 3.31 4.90 -5.79
C LEU A 49 4.71 4.30 -5.61
N LEU A 50 4.98 3.14 -6.20
CA LEU A 50 6.30 2.53 -6.16
C LEU A 50 7.35 3.44 -6.82
N THR A 51 7.06 4.01 -7.99
CA THR A 51 7.98 4.96 -8.66
C THR A 51 8.12 6.29 -7.92
N LEU A 52 7.07 6.72 -7.21
CA LEU A 52 7.09 7.96 -6.46
C LEU A 52 7.96 7.86 -5.20
N PHE A 53 7.88 6.74 -4.48
CA PHE A 53 8.61 6.57 -3.21
C PHE A 53 9.94 5.85 -3.35
N PHE A 54 10.09 5.02 -4.37
CA PHE A 54 11.31 4.24 -4.57
C PHE A 54 11.91 4.69 -5.90
N ASP A 55 12.94 5.52 -5.77
CA ASP A 55 13.78 6.03 -6.84
C ASP A 55 14.03 4.98 -7.94
N GLY A 56 13.42 5.22 -9.10
CA GLY A 56 13.61 4.72 -10.48
C GLY A 56 14.00 3.26 -10.80
N GLU A 57 14.68 2.52 -9.93
CA GLU A 57 15.30 1.23 -10.25
C GLU A 57 14.31 0.06 -10.36
N MET A 58 13.02 0.31 -10.18
CA MET A 58 11.98 -0.71 -10.20
C MET A 58 11.35 -0.98 -11.57
N GLU A 59 11.79 -0.29 -12.62
CA GLU A 59 11.16 -0.40 -13.95
C GLU A 59 11.59 -1.62 -14.79
N GLN A 60 12.65 -2.35 -14.41
CA GLN A 60 13.36 -3.13 -15.43
C GLN A 60 12.81 -4.52 -15.80
N GLU A 61 11.91 -5.14 -15.03
CA GLU A 61 11.32 -6.42 -15.45
C GLU A 61 9.85 -6.48 -15.00
N GLY A 62 8.95 -6.92 -15.88
CA GLY A 62 7.48 -6.92 -15.68
C GLY A 62 6.93 -7.72 -14.50
N TYR A 63 7.77 -8.14 -13.57
CA TYR A 63 7.46 -8.78 -12.31
C TYR A 63 7.74 -7.80 -11.16
N LEU A 64 6.76 -7.62 -10.27
CA LEU A 64 6.86 -6.90 -8.99
C LEU A 64 7.75 -7.66 -7.99
N THR A 65 8.93 -8.11 -8.42
CA THR A 65 9.94 -8.69 -7.54
C THR A 65 10.60 -7.56 -6.79
N PHE A 66 10.37 -7.54 -5.47
CA PHE A 66 11.00 -6.62 -4.54
C PHE A 66 12.52 -6.72 -4.68
N ARG A 67 13.15 -5.75 -5.34
CA ARG A 67 14.61 -5.66 -5.35
C ARG A 67 15.05 -5.08 -4.01
N GLU A 68 15.96 -5.80 -3.37
CA GLU A 68 16.70 -5.29 -2.21
C GLU A 68 17.64 -4.19 -2.71
N ARG A 69 17.58 -3.00 -2.11
CA ARG A 69 18.56 -1.93 -2.35
C ARG A 69 19.56 -1.93 -1.21
N TYR A 70 20.86 -1.92 -1.54
CA TYR A 70 21.92 -1.93 -0.55
C TYR A 70 22.52 -0.53 -0.40
N PHE A 71 22.76 -0.13 0.85
CA PHE A 71 23.30 1.18 1.23
C PHE A 71 24.58 0.98 2.02
N PHE A 72 25.67 1.58 1.52
CA PHE A 72 27.00 1.41 2.10
C PHE A 72 27.43 2.61 2.94
N SER A 73 26.69 3.72 2.87
CA SER A 73 26.95 4.91 3.68
C SER A 73 25.71 5.40 4.43
N VAL A 74 25.94 6.10 5.55
CA VAL A 74 24.91 6.80 6.33
C VAL A 74 24.23 7.87 5.49
N ALA A 75 24.99 8.56 4.64
CA ALA A 75 24.49 9.57 3.73
C ALA A 75 23.49 8.97 2.72
N ASP A 76 23.81 7.81 2.13
CA ASP A 76 22.92 7.14 1.17
C ASP A 76 21.58 6.76 1.82
N VAL A 77 21.62 6.25 3.06
CA VAL A 77 20.39 5.91 3.81
C VAL A 77 19.60 7.18 4.11
N ARG A 78 20.25 8.26 4.55
CA ARG A 78 19.59 9.54 4.81
C ARG A 78 18.92 10.07 3.55
N GLU A 79 19.65 10.12 2.44
CA GLU A 79 19.14 10.64 1.16
C GLU A 79 17.90 9.86 0.72
N GLN A 80 17.93 8.53 0.78
CA GLN A 80 16.77 7.70 0.42
C GLN A 80 15.57 7.93 1.36
N VAL A 81 15.79 8.01 2.67
CA VAL A 81 14.72 8.23 3.64
C VAL A 81 14.13 9.64 3.45
N ASN A 82 14.99 10.65 3.26
CA ASN A 82 14.57 12.02 3.02
C ASN A 82 13.80 12.12 1.70
N PHE A 83 14.27 11.50 0.62
CA PHE A 83 13.54 11.41 -0.65
C PHE A 83 12.13 10.84 -0.48
N MET A 84 11.98 9.76 0.30
CA MET A 84 10.67 9.17 0.57
C MET A 84 9.75 10.11 1.35
N ILE A 85 10.29 10.81 2.35
CA ILE A 85 9.55 11.73 3.21
C ILE A 85 9.13 12.98 2.44
N ASP A 86 10.03 13.56 1.65
CA ASP A 86 9.75 14.76 0.86
C ASP A 86 8.66 14.47 -0.19
N ASN A 87 8.81 13.39 -0.97
CA ASN A 87 7.77 12.96 -1.90
C ASN A 87 6.43 12.68 -1.20
N PHE A 88 6.46 12.15 0.03
CA PHE A 88 5.23 11.90 0.80
C PHE A 88 4.47 13.19 1.10
N PHE A 89 5.16 14.22 1.57
CA PHE A 89 4.54 15.50 1.90
C PHE A 89 4.16 16.32 0.67
N GLU A 90 4.79 16.08 -0.48
CA GLU A 90 4.44 16.72 -1.76
C GLU A 90 3.23 16.08 -2.47
N ILE A 91 2.81 14.86 -2.08
CA ILE A 91 1.68 14.16 -2.72
C ILE A 91 0.41 15.01 -2.88
N PRO A 92 -0.07 15.70 -1.83
CA PRO A 92 -1.32 16.48 -1.93
C PRO A 92 -1.21 17.68 -2.88
N GLU A 93 0.00 18.17 -3.11
CA GLU A 93 0.30 19.33 -3.96
C GLU A 93 0.58 18.93 -5.41
N SER A 94 0.79 17.63 -5.68
CA SER A 94 1.01 17.15 -7.03
C SER A 94 -0.21 17.39 -7.92
N ASP A 95 -0.01 17.91 -9.14
CA ASP A 95 -1.03 18.05 -10.21
C ASP A 95 -1.51 16.70 -10.77
N SER A 96 -1.44 15.66 -9.95
CA SER A 96 -1.91 14.32 -10.23
C SER A 96 -3.40 14.33 -10.58
N ILE A 97 -3.77 13.70 -11.71
CA ILE A 97 -5.17 13.46 -12.11
C ILE A 97 -5.96 12.68 -11.03
N GLU A 98 -5.24 11.97 -10.15
CA GLU A 98 -5.81 11.20 -9.06
C GLU A 98 -5.73 11.99 -7.75
N GLU A 99 -6.82 11.96 -6.97
CA GLU A 99 -6.93 12.63 -5.67
C GLU A 99 -6.27 11.78 -4.57
N TYR A 100 -4.99 12.04 -4.34
CA TYR A 100 -4.26 11.53 -3.20
C TYR A 100 -4.33 12.50 -2.03
N GLN A 101 -4.46 11.95 -0.83
CA GLN A 101 -4.48 12.69 0.43
C GLN A 101 -3.59 11.97 1.43
N LEU A 102 -3.07 12.71 2.40
CA LEU A 102 -2.39 12.10 3.52
C LEU A 102 -3.42 11.36 4.39
N SER A 103 -3.16 10.10 4.73
CA SER A 103 -4.04 9.34 5.61
C SER A 103 -3.62 9.54 7.05
N GLU A 104 -4.55 9.94 7.90
CA GLU A 104 -4.35 9.99 9.35
C GLU A 104 -4.79 8.67 9.98
N GLU A 105 -4.00 8.17 10.92
CA GLU A 105 -4.36 7.11 11.86
C GLU A 105 -4.34 7.69 13.27
N LEU A 106 -5.34 7.38 14.08
CA LEU A 106 -5.30 7.70 15.50
C LEU A 106 -4.64 6.51 16.21
N ASP A 107 -3.60 6.77 17.00
CA ASP A 107 -3.08 5.74 17.88
C ASP A 107 -3.96 5.53 19.12
N ASP A 108 -3.57 4.59 19.97
CA ASP A 108 -4.29 4.26 21.21
C ASP A 108 -4.40 5.46 22.17
N ASP A 109 -3.54 6.47 22.00
CA ASP A 109 -3.52 7.73 22.75
C ASP A 109 -4.29 8.86 22.04
N GLY A 110 -4.88 8.59 20.86
CA GLY A 110 -5.63 9.55 20.06
C GLY A 110 -4.76 10.55 19.28
N ILE A 111 -3.47 10.29 19.13
CA ILE A 111 -2.53 11.11 18.37
C ILE A 111 -2.63 10.72 16.90
N LYS A 112 -2.72 11.73 16.03
CA LYS A 112 -2.73 11.56 14.58
C LYS A 112 -1.34 11.20 14.05
N ARG A 113 -1.23 10.02 13.44
CA ARG A 113 -0.06 9.50 12.75
C ARG A 113 -0.30 9.50 11.25
N ILE A 114 0.55 10.18 10.52
CA ILE A 114 0.44 10.34 9.06
C ILE A 114 1.57 9.58 8.37
N ALA A 115 2.78 9.71 8.93
CA ALA A 115 3.92 8.85 8.66
C ALA A 115 4.66 8.61 9.99
N HIS A 116 5.34 7.46 10.11
CA HIS A 116 6.14 7.16 11.30
C HIS A 116 7.34 6.28 10.97
N VAL A 117 8.38 6.41 11.79
CA VAL A 117 9.57 5.54 11.76
C VAL A 117 9.59 4.70 13.02
N THR A 118 9.57 3.37 12.88
CA THR A 118 9.71 2.42 13.99
C THR A 118 11.10 1.80 13.99
N MET A 119 11.70 1.64 15.16
CA MET A 119 13.10 1.25 15.31
C MET A 119 13.27 0.01 16.18
N SER A 120 14.27 -0.82 15.87
CA SER A 120 14.59 -2.06 16.58
C SER A 120 16.10 -2.15 16.88
N PRO A 121 16.53 -1.97 18.15
CA PRO A 121 17.94 -1.98 18.53
C PRO A 121 18.55 -3.39 18.50
N PHE A 122 19.87 -3.52 18.34
CA PHE A 122 20.58 -4.82 18.37
C PHE A 122 20.57 -5.48 19.76
N PHE A 123 20.80 -4.68 20.81
CA PHE A 123 20.70 -5.07 22.22
C PHE A 123 20.88 -3.81 23.08
N ILE A 124 19.94 -3.50 23.97
CA ILE A 124 20.13 -2.42 24.96
C ILE A 124 20.69 -3.06 26.23
N ARG A 125 21.95 -2.77 26.59
CA ARG A 125 22.41 -3.08 27.96
C ARG A 125 21.67 -2.16 28.91
N LYS A 126 21.12 -2.71 29.99
CA LYS A 126 20.26 -2.00 30.95
C LYS A 126 20.96 -0.79 31.61
N GLU A 127 22.29 -0.80 31.63
CA GLU A 127 23.12 0.28 32.19
C GLU A 127 23.47 1.39 31.17
N ASP A 128 23.38 1.12 29.86
CA ASP A 128 23.61 2.12 28.84
C ASP A 128 22.31 2.90 28.65
N ARG A 129 22.25 4.09 29.25
CA ARG A 129 21.22 5.10 28.92
C ARG A 129 21.42 5.50 27.46
N ILE A 130 20.84 4.73 26.54
CA ILE A 130 20.82 5.09 25.13
C ILE A 130 20.02 6.40 25.03
N PRO A 131 20.61 7.51 24.54
CA PRO A 131 20.02 8.84 24.67
C PRO A 131 18.72 9.10 23.89
N TRP A 132 18.15 8.11 23.20
CA TRP A 132 17.03 8.32 22.29
C TRP A 132 15.91 7.33 22.60
N ALA A 133 15.01 7.81 23.47
CA ALA A 133 13.83 7.12 23.99
C ALA A 133 12.68 6.95 22.98
N PHE A 134 12.94 7.08 21.68
CA PHE A 134 11.90 7.03 20.66
C PHE A 134 12.13 5.80 19.79
N LEU A 135 11.59 4.67 20.25
CA LEU A 135 11.39 3.48 19.41
C LEU A 135 10.46 3.78 18.22
N GLU A 136 9.75 4.91 18.28
CA GLU A 136 8.85 5.41 17.26
C GLU A 136 9.01 6.94 17.11
N MET A 137 9.15 7.42 15.88
CA MET A 137 9.11 8.85 15.56
C MET A 137 7.90 9.12 14.64
N ASN A 138 7.00 10.00 15.07
CA ASN A 138 5.89 10.45 14.22
C ASN A 138 6.35 11.63 13.37
N LEU A 139 6.07 11.57 12.07
CA LEU A 139 6.44 12.60 11.12
C LEU A 139 5.25 13.51 10.85
N THR A 140 5.50 14.81 10.87
CA THR A 140 4.53 15.87 10.56
C THR A 140 5.13 16.86 9.56
N ASN A 141 4.32 17.79 9.04
CA ASN A 141 4.82 18.84 8.16
C ASN A 141 5.93 19.68 8.82
N ASP A 142 5.82 19.93 10.12
CA ASP A 142 6.77 20.74 10.90
C ASP A 142 7.94 19.92 11.46
N GLU A 143 7.75 18.60 11.59
CA GLU A 143 8.74 17.67 12.14
C GLU A 143 8.91 16.47 11.21
N ARG A 144 9.78 16.63 10.20
CA ARG A 144 10.14 15.59 9.22
C ARG A 144 11.15 14.55 9.75
N GLY A 145 11.49 14.63 11.04
CA GLY A 145 12.31 13.64 11.75
C GLY A 145 13.82 13.80 11.58
N ALA A 146 14.55 12.81 12.11
CA ALA A 146 16.02 12.80 12.23
C ALA A 146 16.79 12.82 10.89
N PHE A 147 16.15 12.38 9.81
CA PHE A 147 16.78 12.24 8.49
C PHE A 147 16.59 13.46 7.59
N HIS A 148 15.85 14.46 8.07
CA HIS A 148 15.50 15.63 7.26
C HIS A 148 16.73 16.46 6.88
N ILE A 149 16.74 16.91 5.63
CA ILE A 149 17.68 17.90 5.10
C ILE A 149 16.91 19.22 4.97
N GLU A 150 17.38 20.25 5.67
CA GLU A 150 16.78 21.58 5.67
C GLU A 150 16.89 22.24 4.28
N GLU A 151 16.12 23.31 4.03
CA GLU A 151 16.08 24.00 2.73
C GLU A 151 17.45 24.54 2.28
N ASP A 152 18.36 24.83 3.21
CA ASP A 152 19.72 25.27 2.93
C ASP A 152 20.69 24.12 2.59
N GLY A 153 20.17 22.88 2.54
CA GLY A 153 20.93 21.66 2.27
C GLY A 153 21.66 21.10 3.49
N THR A 154 21.48 21.69 4.69
CA THR A 154 22.11 21.19 5.91
C THR A 154 21.29 20.05 6.53
N PRO A 155 21.92 18.93 6.94
CA PRO A 155 21.19 17.87 7.59
C PRO A 155 20.83 18.28 9.03
N ARG A 156 19.56 18.07 9.43
CA ARG A 156 19.09 18.38 10.79
C ARG A 156 19.89 17.68 11.87
N LEU A 157 20.27 16.43 11.62
CA LEU A 157 21.26 15.71 12.43
C LEU A 157 22.54 15.47 11.61
N PRO A 158 23.71 15.87 12.13
CA PRO A 158 24.98 15.61 11.48
C PRO A 158 25.28 14.10 11.34
N ASP A 159 26.13 13.74 10.38
CA ASP A 159 26.42 12.34 10.00
C ASP A 159 27.04 11.50 11.12
N ASP A 160 27.82 12.12 12.01
CA ASP A 160 28.43 11.46 13.17
C ASP A 160 27.35 11.01 14.16
N GLN A 161 26.37 11.87 14.46
CA GLN A 161 25.24 11.53 15.32
C GLN A 161 24.34 10.44 14.69
N LEU A 162 24.08 10.54 13.38
CA LEU A 162 23.32 9.51 12.66
C LEU A 162 24.08 8.18 12.57
N ARG A 163 25.41 8.21 12.52
CA ARG A 163 26.24 7.01 12.56
C ARG A 163 26.14 6.30 13.90
N ASP A 164 26.20 7.04 15.01
CA ASP A 164 26.03 6.47 16.35
C ASP A 164 24.64 5.86 16.53
N PHE A 165 23.63 6.52 15.95
CA PHE A 165 22.27 6.00 15.86
C PHE A 165 22.19 4.67 15.09
N PHE A 166 22.73 4.61 13.87
CA PHE A 166 22.75 3.39 13.08
C PHE A 166 23.59 2.27 13.71
N ALA A 167 24.69 2.60 14.38
CA ALA A 167 25.53 1.62 15.08
C ALA A 167 24.77 0.84 16.17
N ALA A 168 23.73 1.44 16.76
CA ALA A 168 22.91 0.82 17.78
C ALA A 168 21.62 0.17 17.26
N MET A 169 21.30 0.34 15.96
CA MET A 169 20.07 -0.17 15.36
C MET A 169 20.28 -1.36 14.41
N SER A 170 19.57 -2.45 14.67
CA SER A 170 19.55 -3.62 13.78
C SER A 170 18.63 -3.43 12.57
N HIS A 171 17.53 -2.72 12.80
CA HIS A 171 16.44 -2.60 11.87
C HIS A 171 15.64 -1.33 12.17
N PHE A 172 15.18 -0.65 11.12
CA PHE A 172 14.15 0.37 11.25
C PHE A 172 13.21 0.32 10.05
N THR A 173 11.96 0.73 10.26
CA THR A 173 10.91 0.76 9.23
C THR A 173 10.38 2.18 9.11
N LEU A 174 10.38 2.73 7.90
CA LEU A 174 9.61 3.93 7.56
C LEU A 174 8.24 3.48 7.03
N THR A 175 7.16 3.91 7.69
CA THR A 175 5.77 3.66 7.28
C THR A 175 5.10 4.96 6.86
N LEU A 176 4.60 5.02 5.62
CA LEU A 176 3.86 6.14 5.05
C LEU A 176 2.42 5.70 4.75
N LEU A 177 1.44 6.50 5.17
CA LEU A 177 0.02 6.21 4.97
C LEU A 177 -0.58 7.16 3.93
N VAL A 178 -0.89 6.63 2.74
CA VAL A 178 -1.48 7.39 1.64
C VAL A 178 -2.95 7.03 1.49
N ARG A 179 -3.83 8.01 1.56
CA ARG A 179 -5.24 7.88 1.21
C ARG A 179 -5.42 8.17 -0.27
N HIS A 180 -6.18 7.32 -0.94
CA HIS A 180 -6.53 7.49 -2.35
C HIS A 180 -8.05 7.44 -2.49
N ASN A 181 -8.65 8.58 -2.84
CA ASN A 181 -10.07 8.66 -3.17
C ASN A 181 -10.24 8.33 -4.66
N ILE A 182 -11.02 7.29 -4.95
CA ILE A 182 -11.23 6.83 -6.31
C ILE A 182 -12.36 7.65 -6.92
N PRO A 183 -12.18 8.20 -8.13
CA PRO A 183 -13.26 8.87 -8.84
C PRO A 183 -14.47 7.94 -8.98
N THR A 184 -15.67 8.47 -8.71
CA THR A 184 -16.93 7.73 -8.81
C THR A 184 -17.21 7.16 -10.22
N THR A 185 -16.52 7.70 -11.23
CA THR A 185 -16.56 7.24 -12.63
C THR A 185 -15.82 5.91 -12.86
N LYS A 186 -14.97 5.47 -11.92
CA LYS A 186 -14.26 4.19 -12.03
C LYS A 186 -15.12 3.04 -11.49
N PHE A 187 -15.04 1.91 -12.17
CA PHE A 187 -15.76 0.69 -11.80
C PHE A 187 -15.00 -0.12 -10.75
N THR A 188 -14.84 0.46 -9.57
CA THR A 188 -14.20 -0.16 -8.41
C THR A 188 -15.25 -0.60 -7.39
N THR A 189 -14.88 -1.54 -6.53
CA THR A 189 -15.75 -2.01 -5.43
C THR A 189 -15.84 -0.99 -4.29
N TYR A 190 -14.83 -0.12 -4.15
CA TYR A 190 -14.72 0.87 -3.09
C TYR A 190 -14.33 2.23 -3.70
N ASP A 191 -14.75 3.30 -3.02
CA ASP A 191 -14.46 4.68 -3.42
C ASP A 191 -13.21 5.23 -2.70
N CYS A 192 -12.63 4.48 -1.76
CA CYS A 192 -11.46 4.90 -1.01
C CYS A 192 -10.56 3.72 -0.64
N TYR A 193 -9.27 3.86 -0.91
CA TYR A 193 -8.22 2.94 -0.48
C TYR A 193 -7.19 3.66 0.40
N ARG A 194 -6.69 2.94 1.40
CA ARG A 194 -5.51 3.31 2.18
C ARG A 194 -4.33 2.46 1.73
N TRP A 195 -3.29 3.10 1.23
CA TRP A 195 -2.03 2.49 0.87
C TRP A 195 -1.06 2.64 2.03
N ILE A 196 -0.45 1.53 2.43
CA ILE A 196 0.55 1.46 3.48
C ILE A 196 1.87 1.16 2.80
N VAL A 197 2.72 2.17 2.69
CA VAL A 197 4.05 2.08 2.08
C VAL A 197 5.05 1.87 3.21
N ARG A 198 5.78 0.76 3.17
CA ARG A 198 6.81 0.44 4.16
C ARG A 198 8.16 0.27 3.49
N ALA A 199 9.18 0.93 4.03
CA ALA A 199 10.58 0.64 3.72
C ALA A 199 11.25 0.08 4.97
N ASP A 200 11.56 -1.21 4.96
CA ASP A 200 12.26 -1.90 6.03
C ASP A 200 13.77 -1.86 5.75
N PHE A 201 14.53 -1.17 6.57
CA PHE A 201 15.99 -1.11 6.47
C PHE A 201 16.59 -2.07 7.50
N ARG A 202 17.35 -3.07 7.04
CA ARG A 202 17.98 -4.08 7.88
C ARG A 202 19.48 -4.04 7.74
N MET A 203 20.19 -4.03 8.86
CA MET A 203 21.64 -4.10 8.84
C MET A 203 22.07 -5.56 8.54
N ILE A 204 22.90 -5.72 7.51
CA ILE A 204 23.44 -7.01 7.07
C ILE A 204 24.90 -7.11 7.52
N ASN A 205 25.20 -8.17 8.28
CA ASN A 205 26.56 -8.50 8.75
C ASN A 205 27.31 -7.32 9.41
N ASN A 206 26.59 -6.39 10.05
CA ASN A 206 27.14 -5.17 10.66
C ASN A 206 27.91 -4.25 9.70
N GLY A 207 27.68 -4.34 8.39
CA GLY A 207 28.47 -3.61 7.39
C GLY A 207 27.68 -2.63 6.53
N HIS A 208 26.46 -2.98 6.15
CA HIS A 208 25.64 -2.18 5.23
C HIS A 208 24.15 -2.41 5.53
N TYR A 209 23.29 -1.51 5.06
CA TYR A 209 21.84 -1.67 5.14
C TYR A 209 21.28 -2.25 3.85
N ALA A 210 20.29 -3.13 3.97
CA ALA A 210 19.44 -3.57 2.88
C ALA A 210 18.03 -3.03 3.12
N GLN A 211 17.45 -2.38 2.11
CA GLN A 211 16.07 -1.91 2.12
C GLN A 211 15.17 -2.93 1.45
N PHE A 212 14.09 -3.28 2.15
CA PHE A 212 13.02 -4.12 1.67
C PHE A 212 11.75 -3.28 1.61
N ASN A 213 11.26 -3.07 0.39
CA ASN A 213 10.05 -2.29 0.18
C ASN A 213 8.84 -3.19 0.27
N ARG A 214 7.78 -2.72 0.94
CA ARG A 214 6.48 -3.40 1.00
C ARG A 214 5.40 -2.37 0.79
N MET A 215 4.37 -2.76 0.07
CA MET A 215 3.23 -1.89 -0.17
C MET A 215 1.96 -2.71 -0.07
N ASP A 216 1.21 -2.42 0.98
CA ASP A 216 -0.07 -3.05 1.26
C ASP A 216 -1.20 -2.07 0.96
N ARG A 217 -2.38 -2.62 0.69
CA ARG A 217 -3.59 -1.83 0.48
C ARG A 217 -4.69 -2.33 1.38
N GLN A 218 -5.36 -1.39 2.03
CA GLN A 218 -6.52 -1.61 2.87
C GLN A 218 -7.66 -0.70 2.43
N PHE A 219 -8.88 -1.00 2.86
CA PHE A 219 -10.00 -0.09 2.69
C PHE A 219 -9.88 1.05 3.71
N CYS A 220 -10.34 2.25 3.35
CA CYS A 220 -10.43 3.34 4.32
C CYS A 220 -11.39 2.95 5.45
N GLN A 221 -11.05 3.28 6.69
CA GLN A 221 -11.96 3.10 7.83
C GLN A 221 -13.17 4.04 7.67
N ASN A 222 -14.32 3.70 8.28
CA ASN A 222 -15.59 4.42 8.18
C ASN A 222 -16.38 4.27 6.86
N VAL A 223 -16.21 3.16 6.14
CA VAL A 223 -17.21 2.78 5.14
C VAL A 223 -18.49 2.40 5.88
N PRO A 224 -19.63 3.09 5.67
CA PRO A 224 -20.86 2.80 6.38
C PRO A 224 -21.23 1.31 6.26
N GLU A 225 -21.70 0.69 7.34
CA GLU A 225 -22.22 -0.67 7.27
C GLU A 225 -23.31 -0.74 6.18
N GLY A 226 -23.17 -1.72 5.27
CA GLY A 226 -24.07 -1.86 4.14
C GLY A 226 -23.68 -1.08 2.88
N TYR A 227 -22.74 -0.12 2.92
CA TYR A 227 -22.26 0.58 1.73
C TYR A 227 -21.63 -0.38 0.71
N ILE A 228 -20.87 -1.37 1.21
CA ILE A 228 -20.30 -2.42 0.36
C ILE A 228 -21.40 -3.21 -0.34
N GLN A 229 -22.46 -3.56 0.40
CA GLN A 229 -23.59 -4.30 -0.16
C GLN A 229 -24.37 -3.44 -1.15
N THR A 230 -24.65 -2.17 -0.85
CA THR A 230 -25.41 -1.29 -1.75
C THR A 230 -24.62 -0.92 -2.99
N ASN A 231 -23.31 -0.63 -2.91
CA ASN A 231 -22.49 -0.40 -4.11
C ASN A 231 -22.30 -1.69 -4.92
N PHE A 232 -22.10 -2.84 -4.27
CA PHE A 232 -22.01 -4.11 -4.96
C PHE A 232 -23.34 -4.48 -5.64
N LEU A 233 -24.46 -4.30 -4.95
CA LEU A 233 -25.78 -4.55 -5.53
C LEU A 233 -26.05 -3.52 -6.63
N THR A 234 -26.00 -2.22 -6.38
CA THR A 234 -26.25 -1.23 -7.45
C THR A 234 -25.34 -1.46 -8.65
N ARG A 235 -24.03 -1.62 -8.49
CA ARG A 235 -23.11 -1.73 -9.63
C ARG A 235 -23.08 -3.09 -10.32
N TYR A 236 -23.57 -4.16 -9.69
CA TYR A 236 -23.46 -5.52 -10.22
C TYR A 236 -24.78 -6.31 -10.24
N LEU A 237 -25.88 -5.80 -9.68
CA LEU A 237 -27.20 -6.47 -9.64
C LEU A 237 -27.90 -6.46 -11.00
N TRP A 238 -27.63 -5.50 -11.89
CA TRP A 238 -28.10 -5.59 -13.28
C TRP A 238 -27.54 -6.80 -14.02
N VAL A 239 -26.39 -7.34 -13.59
CA VAL A 239 -25.86 -8.60 -14.13
C VAL A 239 -26.70 -9.79 -13.64
N LEU A 240 -27.18 -9.75 -12.39
CA LEU A 240 -28.07 -10.77 -11.81
C LEU A 240 -29.46 -10.78 -12.44
N ILE A 241 -30.02 -9.61 -12.77
CA ILE A 241 -31.36 -9.49 -13.40
C ILE A 241 -31.37 -10.06 -14.82
N ILE A 242 -30.24 -10.04 -15.54
CA ILE A 242 -30.13 -10.65 -16.88
C ILE A 242 -30.02 -12.18 -16.78
N THR A 243 -29.66 -12.72 -15.61
CA THR A 243 -29.45 -14.17 -15.39
C THR A 243 -30.61 -14.90 -14.69
N CYS A 244 -31.61 -14.17 -14.18
CA CYS A 244 -32.82 -14.72 -13.57
C CYS A 244 -34.01 -14.66 -14.54
#